data_AF-A0A2V7A9E8-F1
#
_entry.id   AF-A0A2V7A9E8-F1
#
_cell.length_a   1.000
_cell.length_b   1.000
_cell.length_c   1.000
_cell.angle_alpha   90.00
_cell.angle_beta   90.00
_cell.angle_gamma   90.00
#
_symmetry.space_group_name_H-M   'P 1'
#
loop_
_entity.id
_entity.type
_entity.pdbx_description
1 polymer ?
#
loop_
_entity_poly.entity_id
_entity_poly.type
_entity_poly.pdbx_seq_one_letter_code
_entity_poly.pdbx_strand_id
1 'polypeptide(L)'
;MMRLTRRAVLLLVAFYLLTSAETAHAECAWMLWNDEARLDYGTNTESRFWHPIAGVSRKPDCEARLRQEIQQVTHPDNPPKDVLFKVHADAVQVLYVRSDKPAEKIARIQTFRYVCLPDTVDPRGPKGK
;
A
#
# COMPACT_ATOMS: atom_id res chain seq x y z
N MET A 1 -7.33 -30.19 53.74
CA MET A 1 -7.95 -30.05 52.40
C MET A 1 -7.86 -28.63 51.82
N MET A 2 -8.07 -27.55 52.60
CA MET A 2 -7.96 -26.15 52.14
C MET A 2 -6.59 -25.70 51.55
N ARG A 3 -5.48 -26.38 51.90
CA ARG A 3 -4.15 -26.04 51.38
C ARG A 3 -3.90 -26.57 49.95
N LEU A 4 -4.52 -27.70 49.57
CA LEU A 4 -4.42 -28.26 48.22
C LEU A 4 -5.27 -27.46 47.23
N THR A 5 -6.48 -27.08 47.63
CA THR A 5 -7.38 -26.28 46.79
C THR A 5 -6.82 -24.89 46.49
N ARG A 6 -6.17 -24.23 47.46
CA ARG A 6 -5.48 -22.95 47.24
C ARG A 6 -4.34 -23.03 46.21
N ARG A 7 -3.56 -24.12 46.23
CA ARG A 7 -2.47 -24.34 45.28
C ARG A 7 -2.99 -24.62 43.88
N ALA A 8 -4.05 -25.41 43.76
CA ALA A 8 -4.69 -25.69 42.46
C ALA A 8 -5.28 -24.43 41.83
N VAL A 9 -5.94 -23.57 42.63
CA VAL A 9 -6.48 -22.28 42.17
C VAL A 9 -5.35 -21.35 41.73
N LEU A 10 -4.25 -21.25 42.48
CA LEU A 10 -3.08 -20.47 42.07
C LEU A 10 -2.45 -20.94 40.76
N LEU A 11 -2.33 -22.25 40.58
CA LEU A 11 -1.81 -22.83 39.33
C LEU A 11 -2.75 -22.57 38.15
N LEU A 12 -4.06 -22.68 38.35
CA LEU A 12 -5.06 -22.35 37.33
C LEU A 12 -5.03 -20.87 36.96
N VAL A 13 -4.92 -19.97 37.94
CA VAL A 13 -4.78 -18.53 37.70
C VAL A 13 -3.49 -18.22 36.96
N ALA A 14 -2.36 -18.81 37.36
CA ALA A 14 -1.09 -18.65 36.66
C ALA A 14 -1.17 -19.18 35.21
N PHE A 15 -1.85 -20.32 34.99
CA PHE A 15 -2.04 -20.90 33.66
C PHE A 15 -2.98 -20.07 32.78
N TYR A 16 -4.04 -19.49 33.37
CA TYR A 16 -4.90 -18.52 32.70
C TYR A 16 -4.14 -17.24 32.35
N LEU A 17 -3.30 -16.73 33.26
CA LEU A 17 -2.45 -15.56 33.01
C LEU A 17 -1.42 -15.81 31.89
N LEU A 18 -0.83 -17.02 31.83
CA LEU A 18 0.11 -17.45 30.79
C LEU A 18 -0.57 -17.63 29.42
N THR A 19 -1.84 -18.04 29.39
CA THR A 19 -2.62 -18.20 28.15
C THR A 19 -3.32 -16.91 27.71
N SER A 20 -3.45 -15.93 28.60
CA SER A 20 -3.87 -14.54 28.28
C SER A 20 -2.72 -13.63 27.87
N ALA A 21 -1.53 -14.17 27.64
CA ALA A 21 -0.59 -13.50 26.76
C ALA A 21 -1.24 -13.50 25.38
N GLU A 22 -2.04 -12.45 25.10
CA GLU A 22 -2.22 -11.97 23.73
C GLU A 22 -0.84 -12.06 23.13
N THR A 23 -0.71 -12.98 22.19
CA THR A 23 0.47 -13.14 21.39
C THR A 23 0.81 -11.72 20.94
N ALA A 24 1.89 -11.18 21.49
CA ALA A 24 2.61 -10.07 20.89
C ALA A 24 3.18 -10.66 19.61
N HIS A 25 2.29 -10.96 18.67
CA HIS A 25 2.63 -11.20 17.29
C HIS A 25 3.39 -9.93 16.94
N ALA A 26 4.67 -10.08 16.68
CA ALA A 26 5.35 -9.14 15.82
C ALA A 26 4.65 -9.24 14.45
N GLU A 27 3.40 -8.78 14.35
CA GLU A 27 2.82 -8.42 13.07
C GLU A 27 3.68 -7.28 12.61
N CYS A 28 4.60 -7.59 11.69
CA CYS A 28 5.45 -6.59 11.08
C CYS A 28 4.56 -5.44 10.63
N ALA A 29 4.91 -4.20 10.96
CA ALA A 29 4.19 -3.07 10.39
C ALA A 29 4.40 -3.09 8.86
N TRP A 30 3.35 -2.75 8.13
CA TRP A 30 3.34 -2.71 6.67
C TRP A 30 3.23 -1.26 6.22
N MET A 31 3.92 -0.94 5.14
CA MET A 31 3.86 0.35 4.49
C MET A 31 3.34 0.17 3.07
N LEU A 32 2.29 0.93 2.74
CA LEU A 32 1.81 1.09 1.39
C LEU A 32 2.68 2.13 0.69
N TRP A 33 3.28 1.71 -0.41
CA TRP A 33 4.07 2.55 -1.30
C TRP A 33 3.39 2.71 -2.65
N ASN A 34 3.64 3.83 -3.31
CA ASN A 34 3.33 4.05 -4.71
C ASN A 34 4.63 4.30 -5.49
N ASP A 35 4.83 3.47 -6.50
CA ASP A 35 5.85 3.58 -7.52
C ASP A 35 5.25 4.27 -8.74
N GLU A 36 5.47 5.57 -8.81
CA GLU A 36 4.90 6.44 -9.82
C GLU A 36 5.88 6.66 -10.96
N ALA A 37 5.56 6.19 -12.16
CA ALA A 37 6.32 6.44 -13.37
C ALA A 37 5.58 7.42 -14.29
N ARG A 38 6.25 8.46 -14.76
CA ARG A 38 5.70 9.47 -15.68
C ARG A 38 6.54 9.49 -16.96
N LEU A 39 5.86 9.34 -18.09
CA LEU A 39 6.41 9.47 -19.44
C LEU A 39 5.70 10.64 -20.12
N ASP A 40 6.43 11.71 -20.43
CA ASP A 40 5.92 12.85 -21.19
C ASP A 40 6.50 12.81 -22.61
N TYR A 41 5.65 12.58 -23.61
CA TYR A 41 6.07 12.49 -25.00
C TYR A 41 6.34 13.86 -25.63
N GLY A 42 5.74 14.94 -25.09
CA GLY A 42 5.95 16.29 -25.60
C GLY A 42 7.36 16.80 -25.30
N THR A 43 7.91 16.44 -24.14
CA THR A 43 9.29 16.78 -23.74
C THR A 43 10.29 15.63 -23.86
N ASN A 44 9.81 14.43 -24.22
CA ASN A 44 10.60 13.18 -24.21
C ASN A 44 11.31 12.95 -22.86
N THR A 45 10.57 13.14 -21.75
CA THR A 45 11.11 12.98 -20.40
C THR A 45 10.45 11.81 -19.69
N GLU A 46 11.28 11.09 -18.93
CA GLU A 46 10.85 10.03 -18.03
C GLU A 46 11.26 10.39 -16.60
N SER A 47 10.35 10.19 -15.66
CA SER A 47 10.64 10.35 -14.24
C SER A 47 9.93 9.28 -13.43
N ARG A 48 10.55 8.88 -12.32
CA ARG A 48 10.03 7.83 -11.44
C ARG A 48 10.18 8.24 -9.98
N PHE A 49 9.12 8.10 -9.21
CA PHE A 49 9.06 8.54 -7.83
C PHE A 49 8.45 7.46 -6.94
N TRP A 50 9.02 7.30 -5.74
CA TRP A 50 8.46 6.43 -4.72
C TRP A 50 7.85 7.28 -3.62
N HIS A 51 6.57 7.05 -3.33
CA HIS A 51 5.81 7.78 -2.34
C HIS A 51 5.30 6.83 -1.25
N PRO A 52 5.63 7.05 0.03
CA PRO A 52 4.95 6.36 1.12
C PRO A 52 3.53 6.94 1.24
N ILE A 53 2.52 6.07 1.27
CA ILE A 53 1.11 6.46 1.35
C ILE A 53 0.58 6.29 2.77
N ALA A 54 0.78 5.11 3.36
CA ALA A 54 0.25 4.80 4.68
C ALA A 54 1.07 3.70 5.37
N GLY A 55 1.22 3.81 6.69
CA GLY A 55 1.67 2.71 7.55
C GLY A 55 0.48 2.07 8.27
N VAL A 56 0.47 0.75 8.37
CA VAL A 56 -0.58 -0.04 9.05
C VAL A 56 0.05 -1.24 9.77
N SER A 57 -0.61 -1.77 10.79
CA SER A 57 -0.05 -2.87 11.58
C SER A 57 -0.14 -4.23 10.88
N ARG A 58 -1.08 -4.41 9.93
CA ARG A 58 -1.35 -5.72 9.32
C ARG A 58 -1.33 -5.68 7.80
N LYS A 59 -0.82 -6.75 7.19
CA LYS A 59 -0.79 -6.90 5.73
C LYS A 59 -2.17 -6.76 5.06
N PRO A 60 -3.24 -7.41 5.55
CA PRO A 60 -4.55 -7.31 4.91
C PRO A 60 -5.12 -5.88 4.93
N ASP A 61 -4.81 -5.10 5.95
CA ASP A 61 -5.21 -3.69 6.04
C ASP A 61 -4.45 -2.85 4.99
N CYS A 62 -3.18 -3.16 4.73
CA CYS A 62 -2.40 -2.53 3.67
C CYS A 62 -2.97 -2.87 2.29
N GLU A 63 -3.28 -4.14 2.04
CA GLU A 63 -3.86 -4.60 0.78
C GLU A 63 -5.28 -4.04 0.56
N ALA A 64 -6.06 -3.83 1.63
CA ALA A 64 -7.34 -3.14 1.56
C ALA A 64 -7.16 -1.66 1.17
N ARG A 65 -6.20 -0.98 1.79
CA ARG A 65 -5.87 0.41 1.45
C ARG A 65 -5.35 0.55 0.02
N LEU A 66 -4.50 -0.37 -0.45
CA LEU A 66 -4.05 -0.45 -1.84
C LEU A 66 -5.24 -0.47 -2.81
N ARG A 67 -6.24 -1.34 -2.55
CA ARG A 67 -7.46 -1.41 -3.37
C ARG A 67 -8.25 -0.10 -3.34
N GLN A 68 -8.29 0.57 -2.20
CA GLN A 68 -8.93 1.88 -2.06
C GLN A 68 -8.22 2.96 -2.90
N GLU A 69 -6.89 3.01 -2.88
CA GLU A 69 -6.13 3.98 -3.70
C GLU A 69 -6.37 3.76 -5.20
N ILE A 70 -6.40 2.49 -5.65
CA ILE A 70 -6.76 2.14 -7.04
C ILE A 70 -8.16 2.64 -7.39
N GLN A 71 -9.15 2.41 -6.51
CA GLN A 71 -10.52 2.90 -6.70
C GLN A 71 -10.55 4.42 -6.81
N GLN A 72 -9.86 5.14 -5.93
CA GLN A 72 -9.81 6.61 -5.93
C GLN A 72 -9.18 7.19 -7.21
N VAL A 73 -8.10 6.60 -7.71
CA VAL A 73 -7.47 7.06 -8.95
C VAL A 73 -8.32 6.74 -10.18
N THR A 74 -9.01 5.60 -10.19
CA THR A 74 -9.78 5.14 -11.35
C THR A 74 -11.19 5.72 -11.42
N HIS A 75 -11.74 6.16 -10.29
CA HIS A 75 -13.07 6.76 -10.18
C HIS A 75 -12.97 8.10 -9.42
N PRO A 76 -12.25 9.10 -9.97
CA PRO A 76 -12.17 10.41 -9.35
C PRO A 76 -13.52 11.11 -9.41
N ASP A 77 -13.86 11.88 -8.36
CA ASP A 77 -15.13 12.62 -8.26
C ASP A 77 -15.38 13.54 -9.47
N ASN A 78 -14.32 14.05 -10.08
CA ASN A 78 -14.37 14.89 -11.28
C ASN A 78 -13.42 14.34 -12.35
N PRO A 79 -13.89 13.45 -13.25
CA PRO A 79 -13.04 12.80 -14.22
C PRO A 79 -12.57 13.79 -15.30
N PRO A 80 -11.27 13.90 -15.55
CA PRO A 80 -10.76 14.70 -16.66
C PRO A 80 -11.23 14.14 -18.00
N LYS A 81 -11.64 15.03 -18.93
CA LYS A 81 -12.28 14.66 -20.21
C LYS A 81 -11.36 13.89 -21.16
N ASP A 82 -10.06 14.16 -21.10
CA ASP A 82 -9.08 13.68 -22.09
C ASP A 82 -8.12 12.67 -21.45
N VAL A 83 -8.66 11.80 -20.59
CA VAL A 83 -7.89 10.82 -19.84
C VAL A 83 -8.53 9.44 -19.95
N LEU A 84 -7.70 8.44 -20.21
CA LEU A 84 -8.09 7.04 -20.18
C LEU A 84 -7.39 6.36 -19.00
N PHE A 85 -8.14 5.60 -18.21
CA PHE A 85 -7.61 4.79 -17.13
C PHE A 85 -7.51 3.33 -17.58
N LYS A 86 -6.36 2.69 -17.34
CA LYS A 86 -6.17 1.25 -17.51
C LYS A 86 -5.69 0.65 -16.20
N VAL A 87 -6.46 -0.30 -15.67
CA VAL A 87 -6.12 -0.99 -14.42
C VAL A 87 -5.46 -2.33 -14.75
N HIS A 88 -4.33 -2.58 -14.11
CA HIS A 88 -3.55 -3.80 -14.21
C HIS A 88 -3.21 -4.30 -12.81
N ALA A 89 -4.10 -5.11 -12.23
CA ALA A 89 -3.95 -5.65 -10.87
C ALA A 89 -3.65 -4.56 -9.81
N ASP A 90 -2.38 -4.42 -9.41
CA ASP A 90 -1.88 -3.47 -8.41
C ASP A 90 -1.40 -2.13 -9.03
N ALA A 91 -1.55 -1.96 -10.33
CA ALA A 91 -1.16 -0.76 -11.06
C ALA A 91 -2.31 -0.10 -11.82
N VAL A 92 -2.24 1.23 -11.94
CA VAL A 92 -3.15 2.06 -12.75
C VAL A 92 -2.33 2.90 -13.70
N GLN A 93 -2.60 2.80 -15.00
CA GLN A 93 -2.08 3.71 -16.01
C GLN A 93 -3.13 4.78 -16.32
N VAL A 94 -2.70 6.03 -16.30
CA VAL A 94 -3.45 7.22 -16.66
C VAL A 94 -2.85 7.77 -17.94
N LEU A 95 -3.59 7.64 -19.04
CA LEU A 95 -3.17 8.06 -20.37
C LEU A 95 -3.83 9.41 -20.68
N TYR A 96 -3.01 10.46 -20.77
CA TYR A 96 -3.46 11.80 -21.12
C TYR A 96 -3.44 11.94 -22.64
N VAL A 97 -4.60 12.16 -23.23
CA VAL A 97 -4.80 12.29 -24.67
C VAL A 97 -4.75 13.75 -25.07
N ARG A 98 -4.17 14.04 -26.23
CA ARG A 98 -4.18 15.39 -26.81
C ARG A 98 -5.42 15.60 -27.65
N SER A 99 -6.23 16.56 -27.25
CA SER A 99 -7.47 16.92 -27.95
C SER A 99 -7.22 17.69 -29.25
N ASP A 100 -6.02 18.27 -29.42
CA ASP A 100 -5.64 19.11 -30.56
C ASP A 100 -4.95 18.35 -31.72
N LYS A 101 -4.31 17.20 -31.45
CA LYS A 101 -3.66 16.36 -32.48
C LYS A 101 -3.97 14.87 -32.27
N PRO A 102 -5.11 14.38 -32.78
CA PRO A 102 -5.59 13.02 -32.52
C PRO A 102 -4.72 11.92 -33.17
N ALA A 103 -3.81 12.26 -34.09
CA ALA A 103 -2.87 11.31 -34.69
C ALA A 103 -1.68 10.98 -33.76
N GLU A 104 -1.38 11.85 -32.78
CA GLU A 104 -0.32 11.69 -31.78
C GLU A 104 -1.01 11.38 -30.43
N LYS A 105 -1.57 10.17 -30.35
CA LYS A 105 -2.72 9.81 -29.52
C LYS A 105 -2.55 9.96 -27.99
N ILE A 106 -1.34 10.09 -27.48
CA ILE A 106 -1.06 10.18 -26.04
C ILE A 106 0.02 11.24 -25.83
N ALA A 107 -0.28 12.27 -25.02
CA ALA A 107 0.69 13.28 -24.59
C ALA A 107 1.56 12.78 -23.46
N ARG A 108 0.95 12.07 -22.50
CA ARG A 108 1.60 11.65 -21.27
C ARG A 108 1.01 10.35 -20.77
N ILE A 109 1.85 9.48 -20.23
CA ILE A 109 1.44 8.29 -19.47
C ILE A 109 1.93 8.46 -18.04
N GLN A 110 1.04 8.24 -17.08
CA GLN A 110 1.37 8.20 -15.66
C GLN A 110 0.93 6.85 -15.10
N THR A 111 1.88 6.07 -14.61
CA THR A 111 1.62 4.74 -14.03
C THR A 111 1.80 4.83 -12.53
N PHE A 112 0.76 4.49 -11.78
CA PHE A 112 0.80 4.32 -10.33
C PHE A 112 0.81 2.84 -10.02
N ARG A 113 1.91 2.31 -9.46
CA ARG A 113 1.96 0.92 -8.99
C ARG A 113 2.03 0.90 -7.48
N TYR A 114 1.03 0.30 -6.86
CA TYR A 114 0.92 0.24 -5.42
C TYR A 114 1.52 -1.06 -4.89
N VAL A 115 2.26 -0.99 -3.80
CA VAL A 115 2.89 -2.17 -3.20
C VAL A 115 2.88 -2.09 -1.68
N CYS A 116 2.50 -3.20 -1.05
CA CYS A 116 2.61 -3.38 0.38
C CYS A 116 3.95 -4.05 0.70
N LEU A 117 4.80 -3.35 1.44
CA LEU A 117 6.09 -3.86 1.90
C LEU A 117 6.13 -3.82 3.44
N PRO A 118 6.90 -4.69 4.10
CA PRO A 118 7.24 -4.48 5.50
C PRO A 118 7.84 -3.08 5.69
N ASP A 119 7.55 -2.42 6.80
CA ASP A 119 8.03 -1.08 7.14
C ASP A 119 9.56 -0.96 7.20
N THR A 120 10.25 -2.08 7.39
CA THR A 120 11.71 -2.22 7.34
C THR A 120 12.30 -2.19 5.93
N VAL A 121 11.47 -2.27 4.88
CA VAL A 121 11.91 -2.27 3.47
C VAL A 121 11.62 -0.91 2.84
N ASP A 122 12.68 -0.17 2.50
CA ASP A 122 12.59 1.06 1.70
C ASP A 122 12.84 0.73 0.21
N PRO A 123 11.83 0.83 -0.67
CA PRO A 123 11.96 0.48 -2.08
C PRO A 123 12.79 1.49 -2.89
N ARG A 124 13.18 2.62 -2.30
CA ARG A 124 14.04 3.63 -2.95
C ARG A 124 15.50 3.19 -3.06
N GLY A 125 15.85 2.05 -2.46
CA GLY A 125 17.23 1.58 -2.35
C GLY A 125 17.96 2.21 -1.15
N PRO A 126 19.23 1.85 -0.94
CA PRO A 126 20.02 2.38 0.16
C PRO A 126 20.15 3.89 0.04
N LYS A 127 19.76 4.61 1.09
CA LYS A 127 20.13 6.02 1.24
C LYS A 127 21.66 6.05 1.40
N GLY A 128 22.33 6.90 0.62
CA GLY A 128 23.79 6.91 0.48
C GLY A 128 24.56 6.83 1.81
N LYS A 129 25.79 6.29 1.74
CA LYS A 129 26.70 6.17 2.87
C LYS A 129 27.00 7.52 3.53
#